data_AF-A0A7W0XQ29-F1
#
_entry.id   AF-A0A7W0XQ29-F1
#
_cell.length_a   1.000
_cell.length_b   1.000
_cell.length_c   1.000
_cell.angle_alpha   90.00
_cell.angle_beta   90.00
_cell.angle_gamma   90.00
#
_symmetry.space_group_name_H-M   'P 1'
#
loop_
_entity.id
_entity.type
_entity.pdbx_description
1 polymer ?
#
loop_
_entity_poly.entity_id
_entity_poly.type
_entity_poly.pdbx_seq_one_letter_code
_entity_poly.pdbx_strand_id
1 'polypeptide(L)'
;MRELDFRTVFLSDKAGYGLATANILYCLPETPGLLQSFVWQFHDVAPDYPRLLKFLDFWVAEIDGLIHSVEVAHKALVTAAEIRHARFEGRLH
;
A
#
# COMPACT_ATOMS: atom_id res chain seq x y z
N MET A 1 19.03 -30.54 -21.75
CA MET A 1 17.62 -30.52 -21.32
C MET A 1 17.62 -30.82 -19.82
N ARG A 2 17.57 -29.77 -18.99
CA ARG A 2 17.49 -29.91 -17.52
C ARG A 2 16.07 -29.52 -17.13
N GLU A 3 15.38 -30.43 -16.48
CA GLU A 3 14.07 -30.20 -15.88
C GLU A 3 14.20 -29.09 -14.84
N LEU A 4 13.53 -27.97 -15.08
CA LEU A 4 13.39 -26.88 -14.13
C LEU A 4 12.29 -27.30 -13.14
N ASP A 5 12.68 -27.64 -11.92
CA ASP A 5 11.76 -27.86 -10.82
C ASP A 5 11.03 -26.54 -10.49
N PHE A 6 9.72 -26.52 -10.73
CA PHE A 6 8.83 -25.40 -10.41
C PHE A 6 8.84 -25.01 -8.92
N ARG A 7 9.36 -25.86 -8.03
CA ARG A 7 9.41 -25.61 -6.58
C ARG A 7 10.61 -24.77 -6.14
N THR A 8 11.66 -24.64 -6.96
CA THR A 8 12.92 -24.02 -6.51
C THR A 8 13.09 -22.55 -6.93
N VAL A 9 12.14 -21.96 -7.65
CA VAL A 9 12.28 -20.60 -8.21
C VAL A 9 11.88 -19.47 -7.23
N PHE A 10 11.32 -19.77 -6.05
CA PHE A 10 10.73 -18.74 -5.19
C PHE A 10 11.57 -18.23 -4.01
N LEU A 11 12.77 -18.77 -3.77
CA LEU A 11 13.52 -18.52 -2.52
C LEU A 11 14.66 -17.49 -2.59
N SER A 12 14.79 -16.70 -3.66
CA SER A 12 15.96 -15.79 -3.78
C SER A 12 15.72 -14.34 -4.19
N ASP A 13 14.50 -13.77 -4.23
CA ASP A 13 14.39 -12.37 -4.73
C ASP A 13 13.24 -11.49 -4.22
N LYS A 14 12.70 -11.72 -3.01
CA LYS A 14 11.61 -10.88 -2.45
C LYS A 14 11.78 -10.49 -0.98
N ALA A 15 13.00 -10.25 -0.52
CA ALA A 15 13.19 -9.61 0.78
C ALA A 15 12.62 -8.18 0.70
N GLY A 16 11.48 -7.92 1.37
CA GLY A 16 10.84 -6.59 1.43
C GLY A 16 9.59 -6.39 0.56
N TYR A 17 9.32 -7.25 -0.43
CA TYR A 17 8.11 -7.12 -1.25
C TYR A 17 6.85 -7.52 -0.47
N GLY A 18 5.84 -6.64 -0.46
CA GLY A 18 4.64 -6.81 0.36
C GLY A 18 3.45 -6.02 -0.13
N LEU A 19 2.31 -6.24 0.51
CA LEU A 19 1.14 -5.39 0.39
C LEU A 19 1.32 -4.19 1.32
N ALA A 20 1.36 -2.99 0.76
CA ALA A 20 1.43 -1.72 1.46
C ALA A 20 0.08 -1.01 1.40
N THR A 21 -0.23 -0.25 2.45
CA THR A 21 -1.36 0.67 2.50
C THR A 21 -0.83 2.03 2.94
N ALA A 22 -1.02 3.05 2.12
CA ALA A 22 -0.73 4.44 2.45
C ALA A 22 -2.04 5.17 2.79
N ASN A 23 -2.05 5.88 3.91
CA ASN A 23 -3.07 6.88 4.25
C ASN A 23 -2.45 8.26 4.05
N ILE A 24 -2.92 8.98 3.03
CA ILE A 24 -2.43 10.31 2.67
C ILE A 24 -3.45 11.33 3.16
N LEU A 25 -3.04 12.19 4.09
CA LEU A 25 -3.83 13.34 4.51
C LEU A 25 -3.36 14.56 3.72
N TYR A 26 -4.31 15.31 3.16
CA TYR A 26 -4.01 16.50 2.36
C TYR A 26 -5.07 17.59 2.56
N CYS A 27 -4.68 18.83 2.28
CA CYS A 27 -5.57 19.99 2.28
C CYS A 27 -5.89 20.40 0.83
N LEU A 28 -7.13 20.83 0.58
CA LEU A 28 -7.48 21.51 -0.67
C LEU A 28 -7.06 22.99 -0.60
N PRO A 29 -6.58 23.60 -1.70
CA PRO A 29 -6.19 25.02 -1.74
C PRO A 29 -7.30 25.95 -1.31
N GLU A 30 -8.53 25.68 -1.76
CA GLU A 30 -9.70 26.51 -1.52
C GLU A 30 -10.20 26.43 -0.07
N THR A 31 -9.82 25.37 0.66
CA THR A 31 -10.22 25.13 2.05
C THR A 31 -9.06 24.60 2.90
N PRO A 32 -8.05 25.43 3.22
CA PRO A 32 -6.82 24.99 3.89
C PRO A 32 -7.03 24.35 5.28
N GLY A 33 -8.16 24.64 5.92
CA GLY A 33 -8.53 24.08 7.23
C GLY A 33 -9.23 22.73 7.19
N LEU A 34 -9.54 22.19 6.00
CA LEU A 34 -10.19 20.90 5.84
C LEU A 34 -9.18 19.85 5.37
N LEU A 35 -8.94 18.84 6.22
CA LEU A 35 -8.13 17.67 5.86
C LEU A 35 -9.00 16.60 5.21
N GLN A 36 -8.56 16.10 4.07
CA GLN A 36 -9.14 14.95 3.39
C GLN A 36 -8.16 13.77 3.43
N SER A 37 -8.69 12.56 3.55
CA SER A 37 -7.91 11.30 3.52
C SER A 37 -8.08 10.60 2.17
N PHE A 38 -6.96 10.15 1.60
CA PHE A 38 -6.90 9.23 0.48
C PHE A 38 -6.15 7.97 0.91
N VAL A 39 -6.86 6.85 0.94
CA VAL A 39 -6.30 5.54 1.31
C VAL A 39 -6.02 4.75 0.06
N TRP A 40 -4.76 4.31 -0.09
CA TRP A 40 -4.31 3.57 -1.26
C TRP A 40 -3.60 2.28 -0.86
N GLN A 41 -4.08 1.16 -1.38
CA GLN A 41 -3.47 -0.15 -1.20
C GLN A 41 -2.76 -0.59 -2.48
N PHE A 42 -1.51 -0.99 -2.37
CA PHE A 42 -0.65 -1.35 -3.50
C PHE A 42 0.44 -2.33 -3.07
N HIS A 43 1.09 -2.98 -4.04
CA HIS A 43 2.27 -3.77 -3.74
C HIS A 43 3.52 -2.90 -3.87
N ASP A 44 4.42 -3.01 -2.89
CA ASP A 44 5.68 -2.26 -2.85
C ASP A 44 6.77 -2.98 -2.06
N VAL A 45 7.99 -2.45 -2.13
CA VAL A 45 9.19 -2.97 -1.46
C VAL A 45 9.50 -2.13 -0.23
N ALA A 46 9.34 -2.70 0.96
CA ALA A 46 9.79 -2.07 2.22
C ALA A 46 11.30 -2.27 2.43
N PRO A 47 11.99 -1.32 3.08
CA PRO A 47 11.48 -0.07 3.65
C PRO A 47 11.48 1.14 2.67
N ASP A 48 11.91 0.94 1.42
CA ASP A 48 12.19 2.04 0.49
C ASP A 48 10.92 2.60 -0.20
N TYR A 49 9.87 1.80 -0.30
CA TYR A 49 8.57 2.12 -0.92
C TYR A 49 8.69 2.90 -2.26
N PRO A 50 9.46 2.41 -3.25
CA PRO A 50 9.72 3.13 -4.49
C PRO A 50 8.46 3.48 -5.28
N ARG A 51 7.40 2.65 -5.20
CA ARG A 51 6.14 2.93 -5.89
C ARG A 51 5.35 4.04 -5.17
N LEU A 52 5.33 4.03 -3.84
CA LEU A 52 4.74 5.11 -3.06
C LEU A 52 5.42 6.45 -3.38
N LEU A 53 6.75 6.48 -3.34
CA LEU A 53 7.51 7.71 -3.60
C LEU A 53 7.20 8.29 -4.98
N LYS A 54 7.19 7.44 -6.02
CA LYS A 54 6.80 7.86 -7.38
C LYS A 54 5.37 8.41 -7.46
N PHE A 55 4.45 7.84 -6.68
CA PHE A 55 3.08 8.33 -6.63
C PHE A 55 2.99 9.68 -5.90
N LEU A 56 3.76 9.89 -4.84
CA LEU A 56 3.83 11.18 -4.15
C LEU A 56 4.48 12.26 -5.03
N ASP A 57 5.50 11.92 -5.82
CA ASP A 57 6.09 12.83 -6.81
C ASP A 57 5.04 13.26 -7.84
N PHE A 58 4.26 12.29 -8.36
CA PHE A 58 3.13 12.58 -9.25
C PHE A 58 2.07 13.44 -8.56
N TRP A 59 1.73 13.17 -7.29
CA TRP A 59 0.76 13.95 -6.54
C TRP A 59 1.17 15.41 -6.46
N VAL A 60 2.42 15.68 -6.08
CA VAL A 60 2.94 17.06 -5.96
C VAL A 60 2.98 17.76 -7.32
N ALA A 61 3.21 17.03 -8.40
CA ALA A 61 3.26 17.60 -9.75
C ALA A 61 1.87 17.90 -10.34
N GLU A 62 0.87 17.07 -10.08
CA GLU A 62 -0.38 17.06 -10.84
C GLU A 62 -1.63 17.34 -9.99
N ILE A 63 -1.55 17.27 -8.67
CA ILE A 63 -2.69 17.46 -7.76
C ILE A 63 -2.44 18.70 -6.91
N ASP A 64 -3.34 19.69 -6.99
CA ASP A 64 -3.25 20.94 -6.23
C ASP A 64 -3.37 20.78 -4.70
N GLY A 65 -3.56 19.55 -4.19
CA GLY A 65 -3.75 19.27 -2.78
C GLY A 65 -2.42 19.15 -2.01
N LEU A 66 -2.15 20.08 -1.09
CA LEU A 66 -0.96 20.05 -0.24
C LEU A 66 -1.02 18.84 0.70
N ILE A 67 -0.01 17.98 0.61
CA ILE A 67 0.12 16.82 1.51
C ILE A 67 0.48 17.30 2.92
N HIS A 68 -0.34 16.93 3.89
CA HIS A 68 -0.09 17.16 5.31
C HIS A 68 0.73 16.04 5.93
N SER A 69 0.32 14.79 5.71
CA SER A 69 1.03 13.61 6.23
C SER A 69 0.77 12.37 5.39
N VAL A 70 1.69 11.41 5.47
CA VAL A 70 1.56 10.09 4.86
C VAL A 70 1.91 9.04 5.91
N GLU A 71 0.96 8.16 6.21
CA GLU A 71 1.17 7.01 7.10
C GLU A 71 1.20 5.73 6.27
N VAL A 72 2.16 4.85 6.51
CA VAL A 72 2.36 3.61 5.72
C VAL A 72 2.31 2.40 6.63
N ALA A 73 1.42 1.47 6.29
CA ALA A 73 1.43 0.11 6.83
C ALA A 73 1.93 -0.86 5.76
N HIS A 74 2.76 -1.82 6.13
CA HIS A 74 3.29 -2.85 5.22
C HIS A 74 3.13 -4.24 5.80
N LYS A 75 2.67 -5.16 4.97
CA LYS A 75 2.64 -6.59 5.27
C LYS A 75 3.43 -7.32 4.17
N ALA A 76 4.54 -7.95 4.56
CA ALA A 76 5.30 -8.82 3.67
C ALA A 76 4.39 -9.89 3.04
N LEU A 77 4.64 -10.26 1.78
CA LEU A 77 3.92 -11.36 1.12
C LEU A 77 4.33 -12.68 1.78
N VAL A 78 3.64 -13.07 2.84
CA VAL A 78 3.76 -14.40 3.42
C VAL A 78 2.96 -15.37 2.56
N THR A 79 3.61 -16.47 2.19
CA THR A 79 3.11 -17.57 1.36
C THR A 79 1.77 -18.14 1.84
N ALA A 80 1.00 -18.75 0.91
CA ALA A 80 -0.23 -19.54 1.13
C ALA A 80 -1.25 -18.94 2.12
N ALA A 81 -2.13 -18.06 1.60
CA ALA A 81 -3.47 -17.70 2.09
C ALA A 81 -3.71 -17.74 3.62
N GLU A 82 -3.31 -16.69 4.33
CA GLU A 82 -3.91 -16.37 5.64
C GLU A 82 -5.36 -15.87 5.45
N ILE A 83 -6.32 -16.80 5.33
CA ILE A 83 -7.75 -16.43 5.33
C ILE A 83 -8.12 -16.05 6.76
N ARG A 84 -8.42 -14.77 7.00
CA ARG A 84 -9.05 -14.30 8.23
C ARG A 84 -10.55 -14.09 7.97
N HIS A 85 -11.39 -14.95 8.53
CA HIS A 85 -12.84 -14.77 8.49
C HIS A 85 -13.24 -13.58 9.35
N ALA A 86 -13.80 -12.53 8.73
CA ALA A 86 -14.47 -11.46 9.47
C ALA A 86 -15.85 -11.96 9.93
N ARG A 87 -16.11 -11.94 11.24
CA ARG A 87 -17.45 -12.19 11.78
C ARG A 87 -18.25 -10.90 11.68
N PHE A 88 -19.27 -10.90 10.82
CA PHE A 88 -20.25 -9.82 10.77
C PHE A 88 -21.28 -10.00 11.89
N GLU A 89 -21.45 -8.99 12.73
CA GLU A 89 -22.57 -8.88 13.67
C GLU A 89 -23.34 -7.59 13.35
N GLY A 90 -24.58 -7.74 12.90
CA GLY A 90 -25.49 -6.64 12.60
C GLY A 90 -26.86 -6.91 13.23
N ARG A 91 -27.46 -5.86 13.79
CA ARG A 91 -28.86 -5.88 14.25
C ARG A 91 -29.68 -5.06 13.27
N LEU A 92 -30.66 -5.70 12.63
CA LEU A 92 -31.68 -5.03 11.84
C LEU A 92 -32.71 -4.40 12.80
N HIS A 93 -33.06 -3.14 12.55
CA HIS A 93 -34.14 -2.41 13.21
C HIS A 93 -35.34 -2.32 12.29
#